data_AF-A0A972UL43-F1
#
_entry.id   AF-A0A972UL43-F1
#
_cell.length_a   1.000
_cell.length_b   1.000
_cell.length_c   1.000
_cell.angle_alpha   90.00
_cell.angle_beta   90.00
_cell.angle_gamma   90.00
#
_symmetry.space_group_name_H-M   'P 1'
#
loop_
_entity.id
_entity.type
_entity.pdbx_description
1 polymer ?
#
loop_
_entity_poly.entity_id
_entity_poly.type
_entity_poly.pdbx_seq_one_letter_code
_entity_poly.pdbx_strand_id
1 'polypeptide(L)'
;MDALDIPKPPGKTRIVVAMSGGVDSSVTAALLAEQGYDVVGITLQLYDTGAAVHKKGACCAGQDIYDARTVADSIGIPHYVLNYEK
;
A
#
# COMPACT_ATOMS: atom_id res chain seq x y z
N MET A 1 19.16 10.71 -14.51
CA MET A 1 18.93 10.69 -13.06
C MET A 1 17.68 9.87 -12.86
N ASP A 2 17.74 8.85 -12.04
CA ASP A 2 16.56 8.03 -11.69
C ASP A 2 15.64 8.84 -10.79
N ALA A 3 14.33 8.58 -10.75
CA ALA A 3 13.34 9.47 -10.11
C ALA A 3 13.56 9.68 -8.61
N LEU A 4 14.30 8.78 -7.95
CA LEU A 4 14.58 8.78 -6.51
C LEU A 4 16.06 9.02 -6.18
N ASP A 5 16.92 9.30 -7.17
CA ASP A 5 18.37 9.50 -6.99
C ASP A 5 19.08 8.36 -6.22
N ILE A 6 18.58 7.13 -6.36
CA ILE A 6 19.16 5.94 -5.73
C ILE A 6 20.29 5.40 -6.60
N PRO A 7 21.50 5.10 -6.06
CA PRO A 7 22.65 4.62 -6.83
C PRO A 7 22.55 3.13 -7.20
N LYS A 8 21.38 2.68 -7.69
CA LYS A 8 21.08 1.32 -8.15
C LYS A 8 20.00 1.40 -9.24
N PRO A 9 20.04 0.53 -10.27
CA PRO A 9 19.00 0.53 -11.30
C PRO A 9 17.62 0.16 -10.71
N PRO A 10 16.49 0.66 -11.25
CA PRO A 10 15.15 0.46 -10.70
C PRO A 10 14.81 -1.01 -10.37
N GLY A 11 15.03 -1.94 -11.30
CA GLY A 11 14.74 -3.37 -11.07
C GLY A 11 15.62 -4.07 -10.02
N LYS A 12 16.63 -3.39 -9.46
CA LYS A 12 17.44 -3.86 -8.30
C LYS A 12 17.21 -3.01 -7.05
N THR A 13 16.23 -2.13 -7.08
CA THR A 13 15.87 -1.22 -6.00
C THR A 13 14.47 -1.58 -5.53
N ARG A 14 14.40 -2.20 -4.34
CA ARG A 14 13.12 -2.51 -3.71
C ARG A 14 12.55 -1.28 -3.01
N ILE A 15 11.32 -0.91 -3.36
CA ILE A 15 10.59 0.17 -2.72
C ILE A 15 9.36 -0.40 -2.02
N VAL A 16 9.22 -0.10 -0.72
CA VAL A 16 8.05 -0.46 0.06
C VAL A 16 7.14 0.76 0.15
N VAL A 17 5.92 0.65 -0.36
CA VAL A 17 4.93 1.74 -0.34
C VAL A 17 3.89 1.43 0.73
N ALA A 18 3.73 2.34 1.68
CA ALA A 18 2.59 2.29 2.60
C ALA A 18 1.31 2.68 1.84
N MET A 19 0.44 1.70 1.63
CA MET A 19 -0.82 1.84 0.91
C MET A 19 -1.98 1.88 1.91
N SER A 20 -2.60 3.05 2.03
CA SER A 20 -3.75 3.26 2.91
C SER A 20 -5.10 2.96 2.24
N GLY A 21 -5.11 2.56 0.96
CA GLY A 21 -6.31 2.49 0.13
C GLY A 21 -6.65 3.81 -0.57
N GLY A 22 -6.00 4.91 -0.17
CA GLY A 22 -6.17 6.22 -0.80
C GLY A 22 -5.46 6.37 -2.15
N VAL A 23 -5.92 7.34 -2.92
CA VAL A 23 -5.43 7.64 -4.28
C VAL A 23 -3.94 7.99 -4.30
N ASP A 24 -3.45 8.79 -3.35
CA ASP A 24 -2.05 9.24 -3.35
C ASP A 24 -1.06 8.08 -3.26
N SER A 25 -1.31 7.17 -2.31
CA SER A 25 -0.48 5.97 -2.15
C SER A 25 -0.59 5.01 -3.33
N SER A 26 -1.78 4.95 -3.94
CA SER A 26 -2.06 4.13 -5.12
C SER A 26 -1.31 4.61 -6.35
N VAL A 27 -1.37 5.91 -6.63
CA VAL A 27 -0.65 6.55 -7.74
C VAL A 27 0.85 6.47 -7.53
N THR A 28 1.32 6.65 -6.28
CA THR A 28 2.74 6.48 -5.95
C THR A 28 3.23 5.07 -6.29
N ALA A 29 2.49 4.02 -5.87
CA ALA A 29 2.84 2.64 -6.17
C ALA A 29 2.83 2.37 -7.68
N ALA A 30 1.81 2.87 -8.39
CA ALA A 30 1.68 2.69 -9.84
C ALA A 30 2.84 3.35 -10.61
N LEU A 31 3.19 4.60 -10.29
CA LEU A 31 4.28 5.32 -10.96
C LEU A 31 5.63 4.64 -10.74
N LEU A 32 5.89 4.13 -9.54
CA LEU A 32 7.12 3.40 -9.25
C LEU A 32 7.16 2.05 -9.97
N ALA A 33 6.03 1.34 -10.05
CA ALA A 33 5.94 0.09 -10.81
C ALA A 33 6.16 0.33 -12.32
N GLU A 34 5.56 1.39 -12.88
CA GLU A 34 5.73 1.80 -14.28
C GLU A 34 7.20 2.16 -14.61
N GLN A 35 7.90 2.77 -13.65
CA GLN A 35 9.34 3.07 -13.75
C GLN A 35 10.25 1.82 -13.64
N GLY A 36 9.68 0.65 -13.37
CA GLY A 36 10.39 -0.63 -13.32
C GLY A 36 11.08 -0.91 -11.98
N TYR A 37 10.66 -0.26 -10.89
CA TYR A 37 11.11 -0.61 -9.55
C TYR A 37 10.53 -1.94 -9.06
N ASP A 38 11.23 -2.61 -8.14
CA ASP A 38 10.70 -3.75 -7.40
C ASP A 38 9.81 -3.24 -6.25
N VAL A 39 8.53 -3.01 -6.56
CA VAL A 39 7.58 -2.38 -5.63
C VAL A 39 6.83 -3.42 -4.82
N VAL A 40 6.71 -3.19 -3.52
CA VAL A 40 5.84 -3.95 -2.60
C VAL A 40 4.92 -2.99 -1.86
N GLY A 41 3.61 -3.23 -1.91
CA GLY A 41 2.62 -2.50 -1.14
C GLY A 41 2.47 -3.08 0.27
N ILE A 42 2.33 -2.22 1.28
CA ILE A 42 1.98 -2.64 2.64
C ILE A 42 0.82 -1.82 3.21
N THR A 43 -0.12 -2.46 3.89
CA THR A 43 -1.13 -1.77 4.70
C THR A 43 -0.93 -2.14 6.16
N LEU A 44 -0.90 -1.14 7.04
CA LEU A 44 -0.80 -1.34 8.49
C LEU A 44 -2.22 -1.32 9.08
N GLN A 45 -2.64 -2.44 9.66
CA GLN A 45 -3.85 -2.50 10.47
C GLN A 45 -3.48 -2.11 11.90
N LEU A 46 -3.89 -0.90 12.32
CA LEU A 46 -3.48 -0.29 13.58
C LEU A 46 -4.56 -0.35 14.69
N TYR A 47 -5.81 -0.65 14.35
CA TYR A 47 -6.92 -0.62 15.30
C TYR A 47 -7.95 -1.72 15.04
N ASP A 48 -8.47 -2.28 16.14
CA ASP A 48 -9.42 -3.40 16.16
C ASP A 48 -10.69 -3.11 15.35
N THR A 49 -10.84 -3.89 14.28
CA THR A 49 -12.08 -4.02 13.50
C THR A 49 -13.27 -4.57 14.30
N GLY A 50 -13.06 -5.20 15.46
CA GLY A 50 -14.09 -5.80 16.32
C GLY A 50 -14.83 -4.81 17.23
N ALA A 51 -14.12 -3.93 17.95
CA ALA A 51 -14.74 -2.89 18.78
C ALA A 51 -15.38 -1.75 17.96
N ALA A 52 -14.99 -1.62 16.69
CA ALA A 52 -15.43 -0.56 15.80
C ALA A 52 -16.79 -0.86 15.13
N VAL A 53 -17.27 -2.10 15.15
CA VAL A 53 -18.60 -2.50 14.59
C VAL A 53 -19.77 -1.70 15.19
N HIS A 54 -19.59 -1.09 16.37
CA HIS A 54 -20.63 -0.31 17.06
C HIS A 54 -20.46 1.23 17.02
N LYS A 55 -19.44 1.78 16.37
CA LYS A 55 -19.28 3.25 16.22
C LYS A 55 -19.59 3.69 14.79
N LYS A 56 -20.56 4.60 14.63
CA LYS A 56 -20.77 5.36 13.38
C LYS A 56 -19.43 5.99 12.95
N GLY A 57 -18.84 5.52 11.85
CA GLY A 57 -17.56 5.99 11.29
C GLY A 57 -16.44 4.94 11.19
N ALA A 58 -16.64 3.72 11.71
CA ALA A 58 -15.65 2.64 11.72
C ALA A 58 -15.61 1.75 10.45
N CYS A 59 -16.53 1.97 9.51
CA CYS A 59 -16.75 1.12 8.35
C CYS A 59 -15.57 1.06 7.36
N CYS A 60 -14.57 1.95 7.50
CA CYS A 60 -13.57 2.15 6.44
C CYS A 60 -12.31 1.28 6.57
N ALA A 61 -11.93 0.80 7.76
CA ALA A 61 -10.65 0.09 7.91
C ALA A 61 -10.54 -1.19 7.06
N GLY A 62 -11.64 -1.93 6.90
CA GLY A 62 -11.69 -3.09 6.00
C GLY A 62 -11.78 -2.69 4.52
N GLN A 63 -12.49 -1.60 4.21
CA GLN A 63 -12.62 -1.09 2.85
C GLN A 63 -11.28 -0.56 2.33
N ASP A 64 -10.54 0.18 3.15
CA ASP A 64 -9.22 0.73 2.84
C ASP A 64 -8.20 -0.36 2.49
N ILE A 65 -8.20 -1.46 3.25
CA ILE A 65 -7.38 -2.65 2.96
C ILE A 65 -7.79 -3.29 1.62
N TYR A 66 -9.10 -3.39 1.37
CA TYR A 66 -9.62 -3.96 0.13
C TYR A 66 -9.29 -3.09 -1.08
N ASP A 67 -9.39 -1.78 -0.95
CA ASP A 67 -9.06 -0.82 -2.00
C ASP A 67 -7.55 -0.86 -2.30
N ALA A 68 -6.70 -0.88 -1.27
CA ALA A 68 -5.25 -1.04 -1.43
C ALA A 68 -4.89 -2.35 -2.16
N ARG A 69 -5.54 -3.45 -1.79
CA ARG A 69 -5.36 -4.75 -2.44
C ARG A 69 -5.79 -4.73 -3.90
N THR A 70 -6.97 -4.18 -4.18
CA THR A 70 -7.51 -4.09 -5.55
C THR A 70 -6.60 -3.27 -6.45
N VAL A 71 -6.07 -2.15 -5.95
CA VAL A 71 -5.08 -1.35 -6.68
C VAL A 71 -3.81 -2.15 -6.93
N ALA A 72 -3.25 -2.78 -5.90
CA ALA A 72 -2.02 -3.57 -6.02
C ALA A 72 -2.15 -4.71 -7.04
N ASP A 73 -3.27 -5.43 -7.01
CA ASP A 73 -3.60 -6.48 -7.98
C ASP A 73 -3.70 -5.89 -9.41
N SER A 74 -4.29 -4.70 -9.57
CA SER A 74 -4.44 -4.06 -10.89
C SER A 74 -3.12 -3.61 -11.52
N ILE A 75 -2.12 -3.25 -10.70
CA ILE A 75 -0.80 -2.83 -11.16
C ILE A 75 0.25 -3.95 -11.06
N GLY A 76 -0.14 -5.15 -10.64
CA GLY A 76 0.71 -6.33 -10.63
C GLY A 76 1.82 -6.34 -9.58
N ILE A 77 1.60 -5.69 -8.42
CA ILE A 77 2.58 -5.67 -7.32
C ILE A 77 2.12 -6.54 -6.14
N PRO A 78 3.05 -7.17 -5.38
CA PRO A 78 2.70 -7.81 -4.12
C PRO A 78 2.16 -6.81 -3.09
N HIS A 79 1.13 -7.20 -2.34
CA HIS A 79 0.57 -6.41 -1.25
C HIS A 79 0.45 -7.26 0.03
N TYR A 80 0.90 -6.69 1.15
CA TYR A 80 0.84 -7.34 2.46
C TYR A 80 0.08 -6.47 3.47
N VAL A 81 -0.72 -7.12 4.31
CA VAL A 81 -1.35 -6.48 5.46
C VAL A 81 -0.60 -6.91 6.71
N LEU A 82 -0.10 -5.94 7.47
CA LEU A 82 0.59 -6.19 8.72
C LEU A 82 -0.31 -5.74 9.87
N ASN A 83 -0.68 -6.69 10.73
CA ASN A 83 -1.41 -6.39 11.95
C ASN A 83 -0.43 -5.87 13.02
N TYR A 84 -0.65 -4.63 13.45
CA TYR A 84 0.09 -3.94 14.51
C TYR A 84 -0.84 -3.43 15.62
N GLU A 85 -1.98 -4.08 15.79
CA GLU A 85 -2.85 -3.89 16.95
C GLU A 85 -2.09 -4.23 18.24
N LYS A 86 -2.28 -3.41 19.28
CA LYS A 86 -1.70 -3.59 20.62
C LYS A 86 -2.70 -4.21 21.58
#